data_AF-A0A0H2TK94-F1
#
_entry.id   AF-A0A0H2TK94-F1
#
_cell.length_a   1.000
_cell.length_b   1.000
_cell.length_c   1.000
_cell.angle_alpha   90.00
_cell.angle_beta   90.00
_cell.angle_gamma   90.00
#
_symmetry.space_group_name_H-M   'P 1'
#
loop_
_entity.id
_entity.type
_entity.pdbx_description
1 polymer ?
#
loop_
_entity_poly.entity_id
_entity_poly.type
_entity_poly.pdbx_seq_one_letter_code
_entity_poly.pdbx_strand_id
1 'polypeptide(L)'
;MSSAAEATRAHEALLKRNPHGDFKAVEASRPPFDAAASVRYTQTPQPGWKYGDGANQLHGPADAIPDHVTFAPYEPGRAAHLNYKLLISAIIPRPIAFVSTVGKPGTGEENLAPF
;
A
#
# COMPACT_ATOMS: atom_id res chain seq x y z
N MET A 1 12.85 32.68 6.33
CA MET A 1 12.58 31.26 6.67
C MET A 1 11.23 30.92 6.07
N SER A 2 11.14 29.88 5.22
CA SER A 2 9.85 29.50 4.61
C SER A 2 8.93 28.88 5.66
N SER A 3 7.63 29.15 5.57
CA SER A 3 6.64 28.59 6.49
C SER A 3 6.47 27.08 6.29
N ALA A 4 6.09 26.35 7.34
CA ALA A 4 5.82 24.91 7.24
C ALA A 4 4.81 24.57 6.12
N ALA A 5 3.80 25.43 5.90
CA ALA A 5 2.80 25.28 4.85
C ALA A 5 3.35 25.47 3.42
N GLU A 6 4.38 26.29 3.22
CA GLU A 6 5.06 26.42 1.92
C GLU A 6 5.99 25.24 1.66
N ALA A 7 6.72 24.77 2.67
CA ALA A 7 7.54 23.57 2.57
C ALA A 7 6.70 22.33 2.22
N THR A 8 5.53 22.17 2.85
CA THR A 8 4.57 21.11 2.50
C THR A 8 4.06 21.25 1.07
N ARG A 9 3.66 22.45 0.62
CA ARG A 9 3.18 22.65 -0.77
C ARG A 9 4.25 22.35 -1.82
N ALA A 10 5.48 22.78 -1.61
CA ALA A 10 6.60 22.46 -2.51
C ALA A 10 6.88 20.96 -2.55
N HIS A 11 6.80 20.28 -1.39
CA HIS A 11 6.94 18.84 -1.31
C HIS A 11 5.81 18.10 -2.06
N GLU A 12 4.55 18.50 -1.87
CA GLU A 12 3.39 17.90 -2.55
C GLU A 12 3.45 18.07 -4.08
N ALA A 13 3.92 19.22 -4.56
CA ALA A 13 4.13 19.46 -6.00
C ALA A 13 5.16 18.49 -6.62
N LEU A 14 6.19 18.11 -5.86
CA LEU A 14 7.18 17.10 -6.29
C LEU A 14 6.58 15.68 -6.30
N LEU A 15 5.68 15.39 -5.37
CA LEU A 15 5.10 14.05 -5.22
C LEU A 15 4.12 13.68 -6.34
N LYS A 16 3.51 14.68 -7.02
CA LYS A 16 2.46 14.50 -8.05
C LYS A 16 1.46 13.40 -7.64
N ARG A 17 1.01 13.44 -6.39
CA ARG A 17 0.24 12.35 -5.77
C ARG A 17 -1.09 12.21 -6.51
N ASN A 18 -1.18 11.19 -7.37
CA ASN A 18 -2.30 10.87 -8.25
C ASN A 18 -2.93 12.09 -8.95
N PRO A 19 -2.51 12.44 -10.19
CA PRO A 19 -3.39 13.20 -11.06
C PRO A 19 -4.64 12.36 -11.28
N HIS A 20 -5.69 12.62 -10.50
CA HIS A 20 -7.00 12.05 -10.74
C HIS A 20 -7.44 12.60 -12.10
N GLY A 21 -7.34 11.77 -13.14
CA GLY A 21 -7.90 12.09 -14.44
C GLY A 21 -9.41 12.32 -14.32
N ASP A 22 -10.04 12.81 -15.38
CA ASP A 22 -11.50 12.91 -15.43
C ASP A 22 -12.11 11.56 -15.06
N PHE A 23 -12.81 11.53 -13.91
CA PHE A 23 -13.38 10.31 -13.36
C PHE A 23 -14.32 9.65 -14.37
N LYS A 24 -15.07 10.43 -15.15
CA LYS A 24 -16.01 9.88 -16.14
C LYS A 24 -15.30 9.22 -17.32
N ALA A 25 -14.17 9.75 -17.76
CA ALA A 25 -13.34 9.10 -18.75
C ALA A 25 -12.77 7.76 -18.24
N VAL A 26 -12.28 7.74 -16.99
CA VAL A 26 -11.74 6.52 -16.35
C VAL A 26 -12.85 5.49 -16.07
N GLU A 27 -14.04 5.93 -15.71
CA GLU A 27 -15.21 5.08 -15.54
C GLU A 27 -15.62 4.44 -16.87
N ALA A 28 -15.71 5.24 -17.94
CA ALA A 28 -16.10 4.78 -19.27
C ALA A 28 -15.09 3.81 -19.91
N SER A 29 -13.82 3.85 -19.51
CA SER A 29 -12.82 2.89 -20.00
C SER A 29 -12.93 1.50 -19.35
N ARG A 30 -13.76 1.33 -18.32
CA ARG A 30 -13.95 0.04 -17.64
C ARG A 30 -15.02 -0.79 -18.37
N PRO A 31 -14.95 -2.13 -18.31
CA PRO A 31 -16.04 -2.97 -18.77
C PRO A 31 -17.36 -2.61 -18.07
N PRO A 32 -18.51 -2.71 -18.75
CA PRO A 32 -19.81 -2.57 -18.12
C PRO A 32 -19.98 -3.51 -16.93
N PHE A 33 -20.78 -3.10 -15.95
CA PHE A 33 -21.10 -3.94 -14.80
C PHE A 33 -21.76 -5.25 -15.25
N ASP A 34 -21.18 -6.38 -14.88
CA ASP A 34 -21.72 -7.71 -15.15
C ASP A 34 -22.74 -8.09 -14.07
N ALA A 35 -24.03 -7.90 -14.37
CA ALA A 35 -25.12 -8.25 -13.48
C ALA A 35 -25.29 -9.78 -13.27
N ALA A 36 -24.67 -10.60 -14.11
CA ALA A 36 -24.66 -12.06 -13.95
C ALA A 36 -23.48 -12.56 -13.10
N ALA A 37 -22.58 -11.66 -12.69
CA ALA A 37 -21.45 -12.03 -11.84
C ALA A 37 -21.93 -12.62 -10.51
N SER A 38 -21.40 -13.79 -10.17
CA SER A 38 -21.66 -14.48 -8.90
C SER A 38 -20.40 -14.61 -8.08
N VAL A 39 -20.55 -14.59 -6.75
CA VAL A 39 -19.44 -14.81 -5.83
C VAL A 39 -18.94 -16.25 -6.00
N ARG A 40 -17.64 -16.40 -6.27
CA ARG A 40 -16.98 -17.70 -6.36
C ARG A 40 -16.17 -17.95 -5.10
N TYR A 41 -16.36 -19.12 -4.53
CA TYR A 41 -15.55 -19.60 -3.42
C TYR A 41 -14.45 -20.51 -3.96
N THR A 42 -13.22 -20.24 -3.54
CA THR A 42 -12.06 -21.07 -3.89
C THR A 42 -11.36 -21.51 -2.62
N GLN A 43 -10.65 -22.63 -2.69
CA GLN A 43 -9.74 -23.03 -1.62
C GLN A 43 -8.53 -22.08 -1.59
N THR A 44 -7.89 -21.97 -0.42
CA THR A 44 -6.61 -21.24 -0.30
C THR A 44 -5.58 -21.89 -1.23
N PRO A 45 -4.87 -21.12 -2.07
CA PRO A 45 -3.93 -21.69 -3.04
C PRO A 45 -2.80 -22.54 -2.46
N GLN A 46 -2.42 -22.31 -1.20
CA GLN A 46 -1.43 -23.11 -0.47
C GLN A 46 -1.94 -23.38 0.96
N PRO A 47 -2.85 -24.35 1.14
CA PRO A 47 -3.54 -24.56 2.42
C PRO A 47 -2.61 -25.10 3.53
N GLY A 48 -1.44 -25.63 3.16
CA GLY A 48 -0.43 -26.13 4.09
C GLY A 48 0.70 -25.15 4.41
N TRP A 49 0.62 -23.88 3.98
CA TRP A 49 1.67 -22.89 4.23
C TRP A 49 1.91 -22.68 5.73
N LYS A 50 3.18 -22.64 6.13
CA LYS A 50 3.63 -22.38 7.49
C LYS A 50 4.59 -21.20 7.52
N TYR A 51 4.69 -20.57 8.70
CA TYR A 51 5.69 -19.54 8.92
C TYR A 51 7.09 -20.08 8.62
N GLY A 52 7.80 -19.41 7.71
CA GLY A 52 9.11 -19.85 7.23
C GLY A 52 9.12 -20.49 5.83
N ASP A 53 7.97 -20.91 5.30
CA ASP A 53 7.87 -21.55 3.97
C ASP A 53 8.13 -20.58 2.80
N GLY A 54 8.26 -19.28 3.06
CA GLY A 54 8.49 -18.26 2.04
C GLY A 54 7.21 -17.87 1.28
N ALA A 55 7.37 -17.26 0.10
CA ALA A 55 6.24 -16.84 -0.75
C ALA A 55 5.59 -18.04 -1.46
N ASN A 56 4.30 -17.93 -1.79
CA ASN A 56 3.61 -18.96 -2.57
C ASN A 56 3.88 -18.79 -4.08
N GLN A 57 3.52 -19.82 -4.86
CA GLN A 57 3.75 -19.87 -6.32
C GLN A 57 2.71 -19.07 -7.14
N LEU A 58 1.87 -18.23 -6.50
CA LEU A 58 0.89 -17.43 -7.24
C LEU A 58 1.52 -16.31 -8.07
N HIS A 59 2.76 -15.94 -7.73
CA HIS A 59 3.45 -14.80 -8.30
C HIS A 59 4.33 -15.15 -9.53
N GLY A 60 4.51 -16.43 -9.84
CA GLY A 60 5.35 -16.91 -10.95
C GLY A 60 5.63 -18.42 -10.87
N PRO A 61 6.40 -18.99 -11.83
CA PRO A 61 6.81 -20.40 -11.81
C PRO A 61 7.46 -20.77 -10.48
N ALA A 62 7.26 -22.01 -10.02
CA ALA A 62 7.81 -22.54 -8.76
C ALA A 62 9.31 -22.29 -8.56
N ASP A 63 10.07 -22.27 -9.64
CA ASP A 63 11.53 -22.17 -9.65
C ASP A 63 12.05 -20.75 -9.91
N ALA A 64 11.14 -19.77 -10.11
CA ALA A 64 11.51 -18.39 -10.29
C ALA A 64 11.75 -17.74 -8.92
N ILE A 65 12.98 -17.85 -8.40
CA ILE A 65 13.45 -16.95 -7.35
C ILE A 65 13.70 -15.60 -8.02
N PRO A 66 12.93 -14.54 -7.71
CA PRO A 66 13.21 -13.22 -8.28
C PRO A 66 14.60 -12.78 -7.83
N ASP A 67 15.34 -12.13 -8.72
CA ASP A 67 16.62 -11.53 -8.36
C ASP A 67 16.44 -10.56 -7.19
N HIS A 68 17.27 -10.69 -6.16
CA HIS A 68 17.28 -9.75 -5.05
C HIS A 68 17.79 -8.40 -5.55
N VAL A 69 16.91 -7.40 -5.58
CA VAL A 69 17.27 -6.04 -5.97
C VAL A 69 17.65 -5.21 -4.75
N THR A 70 18.92 -4.81 -4.69
CA THR A 70 19.42 -3.85 -3.70
C THR A 70 19.22 -2.42 -4.23
N PHE A 71 18.85 -1.49 -3.35
CA PHE A 71 18.74 -0.07 -3.70
C PHE A 71 19.39 0.81 -2.63
N ALA A 72 19.90 1.98 -3.02
CA ALA A 72 20.46 2.96 -2.10
C ALA A 72 19.35 3.95 -1.66
N PRO A 73 18.88 3.92 -0.41
CA PRO A 73 17.74 4.73 0.03
C PRO A 73 18.01 6.25 0.00
N TYR A 74 19.29 6.65 -0.03
CA TYR A 74 19.75 8.04 0.00
C TYR A 74 20.51 8.46 -1.26
N GLU A 75 20.35 7.73 -2.37
CA GLU A 75 20.99 8.13 -3.63
C GLU A 75 20.56 9.54 -4.09
N PRO A 76 21.47 10.36 -4.66
CA PRO A 76 21.12 11.69 -5.15
C PRO A 76 19.93 11.67 -6.12
N GLY A 77 18.93 12.52 -5.87
CA GLY A 77 17.74 12.65 -6.71
C GLY A 77 16.59 11.69 -6.36
N ARG A 78 16.78 10.75 -5.43
CA ARG A 78 15.69 9.88 -4.94
C ARG A 78 14.89 10.57 -3.85
N ALA A 79 13.58 10.69 -4.06
CA ALA A 79 12.69 11.25 -3.06
C ALA A 79 12.36 10.22 -1.97
N ALA A 80 12.46 10.60 -0.68
CA ALA A 80 12.30 9.71 0.47
C ALA A 80 10.97 8.93 0.48
N HIS A 81 9.88 9.52 -0.04
CA HIS A 81 8.58 8.86 -0.14
C HIS A 81 8.58 7.59 -1.01
N LEU A 82 9.51 7.46 -1.96
CA LEU A 82 9.67 6.26 -2.79
C LEU A 82 10.17 5.08 -1.95
N ASN A 83 10.97 5.34 -0.90
CA ASN A 83 11.40 4.31 0.04
C ASN A 83 10.20 3.75 0.82
N TYR A 84 9.33 4.63 1.32
CA TYR A 84 8.10 4.22 1.99
C TYR A 84 7.22 3.35 1.06
N LYS A 85 6.96 3.82 -0.17
CA LYS A 85 6.18 3.05 -1.17
C LYS A 85 6.77 1.67 -1.44
N LEU A 86 8.09 1.58 -1.62
CA LEU A 86 8.76 0.30 -1.85
C LEU A 86 8.59 -0.64 -0.67
N LEU A 87 8.86 -0.19 0.56
CA LEU A 87 8.79 -1.03 1.77
C LEU A 87 7.38 -1.57 2.01
N ILE A 88 6.34 -0.73 1.87
CA ILE A 88 4.96 -1.16 2.11
C ILE A 88 4.40 -2.09 1.03
N SER A 89 5.02 -2.12 -0.16
CA SER A 89 4.63 -3.00 -1.27
C SER A 89 5.45 -4.28 -1.33
N ALA A 90 6.72 -4.25 -0.92
CA ALA A 90 7.63 -5.40 -1.00
C ALA A 90 7.50 -6.34 0.21
N ILE A 91 7.14 -5.82 1.39
CA ILE A 91 7.00 -6.61 2.62
C ILE A 91 5.53 -6.88 2.85
N ILE A 92 5.01 -7.96 2.27
CA ILE A 92 3.60 -8.37 2.35
C ILE A 92 3.47 -9.90 2.45
N PRO A 93 2.40 -10.43 3.07
CA PRO A 93 1.31 -9.72 3.76
C PRO A 93 1.76 -9.15 5.12
N ARG A 94 1.12 -8.06 5.57
CA ARG A 94 1.40 -7.44 6.88
C ARG A 94 0.22 -7.66 7.81
N PRO A 95 0.43 -8.16 9.05
CA PRO A 95 -0.63 -8.18 10.06
C PRO A 95 -1.04 -6.74 10.37
N ILE A 96 -2.34 -6.52 10.59
CA ILE A 96 -2.88 -5.20 10.97
C ILE A 96 -3.29 -5.27 12.44
N ALA A 97 -2.69 -4.42 13.26
CA ALA A 97 -3.06 -4.25 14.66
C ALA A 97 -3.98 -3.04 14.81
N PHE A 98 -5.14 -3.22 15.44
CA PHE A 98 -6.00 -2.10 15.83
C PHE A 98 -5.63 -1.63 17.24
N VAL A 99 -5.14 -0.40 17.34
CA VAL A 99 -4.70 0.20 18.60
C VAL A 99 -5.74 1.20 19.07
N SER A 100 -6.32 0.95 20.24
CA SER A 100 -7.23 1.89 20.91
C SER A 100 -6.48 2.79 21.88
N THR A 101 -6.90 4.05 21.98
CA THR A 101 -6.38 5.01 22.96
C THR A 101 -7.50 5.89 23.49
N VAL A 102 -7.31 6.44 24.69
CA VAL A 102 -8.24 7.40 25.29
C VAL A 102 -7.52 8.73 25.45
N GLY A 103 -8.20 9.82 25.09
CA GLY A 103 -7.72 11.19 25.20
C GLY A 103 -7.40 11.60 26.64
N LYS A 104 -6.85 12.81 26.81
CA LYS A 104 -6.50 13.32 28.13
C LYS A 104 -7.74 13.40 29.04
N PRO A 105 -7.57 13.29 30.37
CA PRO A 105 -8.65 13.57 31.31
C PRO A 105 -9.30 14.92 31.02
N GLY A 106 -10.62 14.93 30.82
CA GLY A 106 -11.40 16.12 30.47
C GLY A 106 -11.91 16.17 29.02
N THR A 107 -11.20 15.58 28.04
CA THR A 107 -11.75 15.41 26.67
C THR A 107 -12.28 14.00 26.44
N GLY A 108 -11.56 12.98 26.94
CA GLY A 108 -12.04 11.60 27.00
C GLY A 108 -12.32 10.95 25.64
N GLU A 109 -11.80 11.48 24.55
CA GLU A 109 -12.07 10.93 23.21
C GLU A 109 -11.49 9.53 23.07
N GLU A 110 -12.32 8.58 22.68
CA GLU A 110 -11.90 7.23 22.33
C GLU A 110 -11.46 7.19 20.87
N ASN A 111 -10.20 6.82 20.63
CA ASN A 111 -9.62 6.73 19.30
C ASN A 111 -9.27 5.28 18.97
N LEU A 112 -9.38 4.92 17.69
CA LEU A 112 -8.98 3.62 17.18
C LEU A 112 -8.26 3.81 15.84
N ALA A 113 -7.07 3.22 15.68
CA ALA A 113 -6.31 3.30 14.45
C ALA A 113 -5.66 1.95 14.07
N PRO A 114 -5.63 1.60 12.77
CA PRO A 114 -4.90 0.45 12.28
C PRO A 114 -3.41 0.77 12.09
N PHE A 115 -2.53 -0.19 12.39
CA PHE A 115 -1.09 -0.12 12.16
C PHE A 115 -0.56 -1.42 11.54
#